data_AF-A0AAV8XJY6-F1
#
_entry.id   AF-A0AAV8XJY6-F1
#
_cell.length_a   1.000
_cell.length_b   1.000
_cell.length_c   1.000
_cell.angle_alpha   90.00
_cell.angle_beta   90.00
_cell.angle_gamma   90.00
#
_symmetry.space_group_name_H-M   'P 1'
#
loop_
_entity.id
_entity.type
_entity.pdbx_description
1 polymer ?
#
loop_
_entity_poly.entity_id
_entity_poly.type
_entity_poly.pdbx_seq_one_letter_code
_entity_poly.pdbx_strand_id
1 'polypeptide(L)'
;MALIILYNPSPSHYAQCKSNSGHVDFVDSKKKQPSVLPALVKSFGHIFIFGAVLKLLQDVIIFVGPQILGKSLKISNKARKETTVGEIVNLMTVDAQKFIDLTAYINTIWSAPLQIILAIYFLWNELGPSVLAGVAVMIMLIPVNGYIANKVKTLRIKEMKKKTNVQS
;
A
#
# COMPACT_ATOMS: atom_id res chain seq x y z
N MET A 1 16.79 -23.49 -40.70
CA MET A 1 18.09 -23.98 -40.20
C MET A 1 19.14 -22.86 -39.97
N ALA A 2 18.73 -21.63 -39.64
CA ALA A 2 19.65 -20.51 -39.39
C ALA A 2 19.34 -19.68 -38.13
N LEU A 3 18.51 -20.21 -37.21
CA LEU A 3 18.04 -19.46 -36.04
C LEU A 3 18.27 -20.16 -34.70
N ILE A 4 19.12 -21.19 -34.66
CA ILE A 4 19.48 -21.90 -33.41
C ILE A 4 20.88 -21.53 -32.89
N ILE A 5 21.70 -20.80 -33.67
CA ILE A 5 23.10 -20.50 -33.29
C ILE A 5 23.27 -19.19 -32.48
N LEU A 6 22.21 -18.40 -32.25
CA LEU A 6 22.30 -17.15 -31.46
C LEU A 6 21.50 -17.14 -30.16
N TYR A 7 21.11 -18.30 -29.63
CA TYR A 7 20.74 -18.37 -28.21
C TYR A 7 21.98 -18.73 -27.40
N ASN A 8 22.78 -17.71 -27.08
CA ASN A 8 23.92 -17.78 -26.18
C ASN A 8 23.49 -17.30 -24.77
N PRO A 9 23.08 -18.19 -23.86
CA PRO A 9 23.01 -17.87 -22.45
C PRO A 9 24.39 -18.07 -21.81
N SER A 10 24.94 -16.96 -21.33
CA SER A 10 26.10 -16.87 -20.44
C SER A 10 26.15 -18.03 -19.41
N PRO A 11 27.32 -18.64 -19.18
CA PRO A 11 27.45 -19.77 -18.27
C PRO A 11 27.42 -19.28 -16.81
N SER A 12 26.26 -19.39 -16.18
CA SER A 12 26.16 -19.35 -14.72
C SER A 12 26.58 -20.70 -14.14
N HIS A 13 27.74 -20.72 -13.47
CA HIS A 13 28.13 -21.70 -12.44
C HIS A 13 27.89 -23.19 -12.77
N TYR A 14 28.68 -23.75 -13.69
CA TYR A 14 28.87 -25.20 -13.75
C TYR A 14 29.80 -25.63 -12.61
N ALA A 15 29.24 -26.35 -11.63
CA ALA A 15 30.00 -27.01 -10.59
C ALA A 15 30.87 -28.12 -11.21
N GLN A 16 32.19 -28.06 -10.97
CA GLN A 16 33.06 -29.22 -11.18
C GLN A 16 32.85 -30.21 -10.03
N CYS A 17 32.41 -31.42 -10.34
CA CYS A 17 32.44 -32.52 -9.37
C CYS A 17 33.69 -33.35 -9.62
N LYS A 18 34.71 -33.19 -8.77
CA LYS A 18 35.89 -34.06 -8.75
C LYS A 18 35.65 -35.14 -7.70
N SER A 19 35.32 -36.34 -8.16
CA SER A 19 35.21 -37.53 -7.32
C SER A 19 36.59 -38.07 -7.01
N ASN A 20 37.07 -37.87 -5.78
CA ASN A 20 38.16 -38.64 -5.20
C ASN A 20 37.89 -38.94 -3.72
N SER A 21 37.79 -40.23 -3.41
CA SER A 21 38.03 -40.91 -2.13
C SER A 21 37.44 -40.35 -0.82
N GLY A 22 36.49 -41.12 -0.28
CA GLY A 22 36.64 -41.75 1.05
C GLY A 22 36.40 -40.92 2.32
N HIS A 23 36.18 -39.62 2.22
CA HIS A 23 35.70 -38.81 3.34
C HIS A 23 34.70 -37.80 2.79
N VAL A 24 33.41 -38.03 3.06
CA VAL A 24 32.35 -37.05 2.78
C VAL A 24 32.51 -35.94 3.82
N ASP A 25 33.35 -34.98 3.50
CA ASP A 25 33.41 -33.71 4.21
C ASP A 25 32.06 -33.04 4.05
N PHE A 26 31.27 -33.03 5.12
CA PHE A 26 30.14 -32.12 5.21
C PHE A 26 30.75 -30.71 5.19
N VAL A 27 30.79 -30.11 4.00
CA VAL A 27 30.91 -28.66 3.86
C VAL A 27 29.66 -28.12 4.51
N ASP A 28 29.74 -27.93 5.83
CA ASP A 28 28.83 -27.13 6.62
C ASP A 28 29.02 -25.71 6.10
N SER A 29 28.34 -25.44 4.98
CA SER A 29 28.03 -24.10 4.56
C SER A 29 27.23 -23.53 5.70
N LYS A 30 27.94 -22.95 6.67
CA LYS A 30 27.44 -21.82 7.42
C LYS A 30 27.07 -20.80 6.37
N LYS A 31 25.85 -20.92 5.82
CA LYS A 31 25.09 -19.82 5.26
C LYS A 31 25.06 -18.83 6.41
N LYS A 32 26.05 -17.95 6.42
CA LYS A 32 26.10 -16.81 7.32
C LYS A 32 24.78 -16.14 7.05
N GLN A 33 23.85 -16.29 7.99
CA GLN A 33 22.49 -15.79 7.86
C GLN A 33 22.66 -14.33 7.48
N PRO A 34 22.36 -13.94 6.22
CA PRO A 34 22.51 -12.55 5.86
C PRO A 34 21.49 -11.85 6.72
N SER A 35 21.95 -11.13 7.73
CA SER A 35 21.07 -10.37 8.60
C SER A 35 20.27 -9.47 7.66
N VAL A 36 18.97 -9.75 7.55
CA VAL A 36 18.08 -9.03 6.66
C VAL A 36 18.02 -7.54 7.05
N LEU A 37 18.30 -7.23 8.31
CA LEU A 37 18.33 -5.90 8.90
C LEU A 37 19.20 -4.88 8.14
N PRO A 38 20.52 -5.07 7.94
CA PRO A 38 21.34 -4.12 7.19
C PRO A 38 20.96 -4.00 5.71
N ALA A 39 20.54 -5.08 5.06
CA ALA A 39 20.08 -5.03 3.66
C ALA A 39 18.74 -4.28 3.56
N LEU A 40 17.84 -4.51 4.51
CA LEU A 40 16.55 -3.86 4.63
C LEU A 40 16.74 -2.35 4.90
N VAL A 41 17.56 -1.98 5.88
CA VAL A 41 17.80 -0.56 6.20
C VAL A 41 18.44 0.17 5.01
N LYS A 42 19.33 -0.50 4.27
CA LYS A 42 19.95 0.09 3.07
C LYS A 42 18.99 0.19 1.88
N SER A 43 18.11 -0.79 1.69
CA SER A 43 17.11 -0.79 0.61
C SER A 43 15.87 0.04 0.93
N PHE A 44 15.48 0.19 2.19
CA PHE A 44 14.21 0.79 2.61
C PHE A 44 14.37 2.12 3.35
N GLY A 45 15.59 2.56 3.66
CA GLY A 45 15.83 3.83 4.37
C GLY A 45 15.19 5.04 3.68
N HIS A 46 15.31 5.14 2.34
CA HIS A 46 14.71 6.25 1.58
C HIS A 46 13.17 6.14 1.51
N ILE A 47 12.63 4.93 1.39
CA ILE A 47 11.20 4.62 1.52
C ILE A 47 10.65 5.09 2.87
N PHE A 48 11.40 4.82 3.95
CA PHE A 48 10.97 5.04 5.33
C PHE A 48 11.00 6.52 5.69
N ILE A 49 12.06 7.23 5.29
CA ILE A 49 12.16 8.68 5.47
C ILE A 49 11.06 9.39 4.69
N PHE A 50 10.80 9.00 3.44
CA PHE A 50 9.70 9.57 2.66
C PHE A 50 8.34 9.34 3.32
N GLY A 51 8.09 8.11 3.79
CA GLY A 51 6.88 7.77 4.54
C GLY A 51 6.74 8.55 5.85
N ALA A 52 7.84 8.75 6.58
CA ALA A 52 7.87 9.52 7.83
C ALA A 52 7.55 11.01 7.58
N VAL A 53 8.10 11.61 6.52
CA VAL A 53 7.80 13.00 6.14
C VAL A 53 6.32 13.17 5.77
N LEU A 54 5.73 12.24 5.01
CA LEU A 54 4.30 12.27 4.69
C LEU A 54 3.43 12.11 5.94
N LYS A 55 3.85 11.29 6.91
CA LYS A 55 3.15 11.13 8.20
C LYS A 55 3.21 12.39 9.05
N LEU A 56 4.37 13.04 9.12
CA LEU A 56 4.51 14.31 9.85
C LEU A 56 3.60 15.40 9.26
N LEU A 57 3.45 15.45 7.93
CA LEU A 57 2.49 16.37 7.30
C LEU A 57 1.04 16.06 7.70
N GLN A 58 0.66 14.79 7.79
CA GLN A 58 -0.68 14.41 8.26
C GLN A 58 -0.91 14.79 9.72
N ASP A 59 0.07 14.52 10.59
CA ASP A 59 -0.03 14.85 12.01
C ASP A 59 -0.21 16.36 12.21
N VAL A 60 0.50 17.18 11.41
CA VAL A 60 0.34 18.64 11.43
C VAL A 60 -1.08 19.06 10.98
N ILE A 61 -1.62 18.47 9.91
CA ILE A 61 -2.99 18.80 9.43
C ILE A 61 -4.05 18.45 10.50
N ILE A 62 -3.92 17.29 11.15
CA ILE A 62 -4.84 16.86 12.21
C ILE A 62 -4.75 17.81 13.43
N PHE A 63 -3.55 18.28 13.75
CA PHE A 63 -3.31 19.19 14.88
C PHE A 63 -3.86 20.61 14.65
N VAL A 64 -3.92 21.05 13.40
CA VAL A 64 -4.39 22.39 13.02
C VAL A 64 -5.91 22.55 13.16
N GLY A 65 -6.69 21.49 12.97
CA GLY A 65 -8.16 21.52 13.05
C GLY A 65 -8.69 22.10 14.37
N PRO A 66 -8.38 21.50 15.54
CA PRO A 66 -8.83 21.99 16.86
C PRO A 66 -8.37 23.42 17.17
N GLN A 67 -7.18 23.81 16.71
CA GLN A 67 -6.67 25.16 16.95
C GLN A 67 -7.46 26.23 16.20
N ILE A 68 -7.86 25.94 14.97
CA ILE A 68 -8.66 26.87 14.17
C ILE A 68 -10.08 26.97 14.73
N LEU A 69 -10.65 25.88 15.24
CA LEU A 69 -11.94 25.90 15.96
C LEU A 69 -11.90 26.85 17.16
N GLY A 70 -10.88 26.74 18.01
CA GLY A 70 -10.74 27.59 19.19
C GLY A 70 -10.61 29.08 18.86
N LYS A 71 -9.95 29.41 17.75
CA LYS A 71 -9.84 30.81 17.26
C LYS A 71 -11.14 31.30 16.62
N SER A 72 -11.80 30.44 15.83
CA SER A 72 -13.04 30.75 15.13
C SER A 72 -14.20 31.02 16.10
N LEU A 73 -14.33 30.22 17.16
CA LEU A 73 -15.36 30.44 18.19
C LEU A 73 -15.20 31.79 18.93
N LYS A 74 -13.96 32.24 19.15
CA LYS A 74 -13.67 33.55 19.75
C LYS A 74 -14.03 34.72 18.82
N ILE A 75 -13.78 34.58 17.51
CA ILE A 75 -14.09 35.62 16.51
C ILE A 75 -15.60 35.64 16.15
N SER A 76 -16.27 34.49 16.21
CA SER A 76 -17.67 34.29 15.78
C SER A 76 -18.67 35.21 16.46
N ASN A 77 -18.43 35.59 17.72
CA ASN A 77 -19.32 36.49 18.44
C ASN A 77 -19.43 37.86 17.75
N LYS A 78 -18.43 38.25 16.96
CA LYS A 78 -18.38 39.53 16.23
C LYS A 78 -18.86 39.47 14.77
N ALA A 79 -18.90 38.29 14.13
CA ALA A 79 -19.00 38.13 12.67
C ALA A 79 -20.26 37.39 12.17
N ARG A 80 -21.37 37.42 12.92
CA ARG A 80 -22.56 36.57 12.73
C ARG A 80 -23.42 36.84 11.47
N LYS A 81 -23.00 37.69 10.51
CA LYS A 81 -23.92 38.24 9.50
C LYS A 81 -23.89 37.61 8.09
N GLU A 82 -22.88 36.84 7.70
CA GLU A 82 -22.82 36.31 6.32
C GLU A 82 -22.48 34.81 6.21
N THR A 83 -21.86 34.20 7.21
CA THR A 83 -21.64 32.75 7.23
C THR A 83 -21.53 32.30 8.67
N THR A 84 -22.26 31.25 9.06
CA THR A 84 -22.18 30.76 10.45
C THR A 84 -20.82 30.09 10.66
N VAL A 85 -20.20 30.27 11.83
CA VAL A 85 -18.91 29.63 12.12
C VAL A 85 -18.97 28.11 12.01
N GLY A 86 -20.12 27.50 12.29
CA GLY A 86 -20.34 26.07 12.05
C GLY A 86 -20.21 25.66 10.58
N GLU A 87 -20.62 26.52 9.65
CA GLU A 87 -20.58 26.24 8.21
C GLU A 87 -19.16 26.35 7.65
N ILE A 88 -18.38 27.33 8.10
CA ILE A 88 -16.95 27.45 7.80
C ILE A 88 -16.19 26.25 8.35
N VAL A 89 -16.51 25.84 9.59
CA VAL A 89 -15.91 24.68 10.24
C VAL A 89 -16.24 23.39 9.50
N ASN A 90 -17.48 23.23 9.05
CA ASN A 90 -17.90 22.07 8.30
C ASN A 90 -17.15 21.98 6.95
N LEU A 91 -17.06 23.08 6.20
CA LEU A 91 -16.29 23.15 4.96
C LEU A 91 -14.81 22.85 5.20
N MET A 92 -14.21 23.50 6.20
CA MET A 92 -12.80 23.30 6.55
C MET A 92 -12.53 21.85 6.98
N THR A 93 -13.42 21.24 7.75
CA THR A 93 -13.26 19.87 8.22
C THR A 93 -13.42 18.88 7.07
N VAL A 94 -14.37 19.11 6.16
CA VAL A 94 -14.53 18.29 4.94
C VAL A 94 -13.28 18.38 4.05
N ASP A 95 -12.71 19.56 3.90
CA ASP A 95 -11.49 19.76 3.10
C ASP A 95 -10.26 19.14 3.79
N ALA A 96 -10.08 19.37 5.09
CA ALA A 96 -9.00 18.76 5.87
C ALA A 96 -9.08 17.23 5.84
N GLN A 97 -10.30 16.66 5.96
CA GLN A 97 -10.50 15.22 5.90
C GLN A 97 -10.09 14.66 4.54
N LYS A 98 -10.49 15.31 3.44
CA LYS A 98 -10.07 14.91 2.09
C LYS A 98 -8.55 14.93 1.94
N PHE A 99 -7.87 15.94 2.48
CA PHE A 99 -6.40 16.00 2.46
C PHE A 99 -5.75 14.89 3.28
N ILE A 100 -6.25 14.63 4.49
CA ILE A 100 -5.77 13.54 5.35
C ILE A 100 -5.89 12.20 4.62
N ASP A 101 -7.06 11.94 4.04
CA ASP A 101 -7.35 10.71 3.29
C ASP A 101 -6.44 10.58 2.05
N LEU A 102 -6.27 11.66 1.28
CA LEU A 102 -5.39 11.67 0.10
C LEU A 102 -3.94 11.36 0.48
N THR A 103 -3.40 11.99 1.52
CA THR A 103 -2.04 11.71 1.96
C THR A 103 -1.92 10.27 2.48
N ALA A 104 -2.96 9.73 3.12
CA ALA A 104 -2.97 8.35 3.61
C ALA A 104 -2.98 7.36 2.44
N TYR A 105 -3.76 7.64 1.40
CA TYR A 105 -3.79 6.82 0.19
C TYR A 105 -2.47 6.86 -0.56
N ILE A 106 -1.82 8.01 -0.68
CA ILE A 106 -0.49 8.12 -1.30
C ILE A 106 0.54 7.30 -0.51
N ASN A 107 0.54 7.41 0.81
CA ASN A 107 1.43 6.63 1.68
C ASN A 107 1.17 5.12 1.55
N THR A 108 -0.09 4.72 1.45
CA THR A 108 -0.52 3.32 1.31
C THR A 108 -0.16 2.75 -0.06
N ILE A 109 -0.33 3.51 -1.15
CA ILE A 109 0.02 3.06 -2.51
C ILE A 109 1.51 2.72 -2.62
N TRP A 110 2.37 3.51 -1.99
CA TRP A 110 3.81 3.30 -2.00
C TRP A 110 4.28 2.25 -0.99
N SER A 111 3.61 2.14 0.16
CA SER A 111 3.97 1.18 1.21
C SER A 111 3.38 -0.23 0.99
N ALA A 112 2.28 -0.35 0.26
CA ALA A 112 1.63 -1.63 -0.02
C ALA A 112 2.53 -2.62 -0.79
N PRO A 113 3.27 -2.23 -1.84
CA PRO A 113 4.22 -3.12 -2.52
C PRO A 113 5.26 -3.70 -1.56
N LEU A 114 5.79 -2.89 -0.66
CA LEU A 114 6.76 -3.33 0.34
C LEU A 114 6.15 -4.37 1.28
N GLN A 115 4.94 -4.12 1.79
CA GLN A 115 4.25 -5.05 2.66
C GLN A 115 3.99 -6.38 1.95
N ILE A 116 3.63 -6.35 0.66
CA ILE A 116 3.44 -7.54 -0.16
C ILE A 116 4.75 -8.31 -0.33
N ILE A 117 5.86 -7.63 -0.65
CA ILE A 117 7.17 -8.26 -0.81
C ILE A 117 7.62 -8.92 0.50
N LEU A 118 7.51 -8.21 1.62
CA LEU A 118 7.88 -8.72 2.94
C LEU A 118 6.98 -9.89 3.35
N ALA A 119 5.68 -9.80 3.09
CA ALA A 119 4.73 -10.87 3.35
C ALA A 119 5.07 -12.11 2.52
N ILE A 120 5.31 -11.97 1.21
CA ILE A 120 5.69 -13.10 0.34
C ILE A 120 7.00 -13.72 0.79
N TYR A 121 7.99 -12.91 1.19
CA TYR A 121 9.27 -13.41 1.69
C TYR A 121 9.10 -14.27 2.95
N PHE A 122 8.32 -13.80 3.92
CA PHE A 122 8.01 -14.57 5.13
C PHE A 122 7.17 -15.82 4.84
N LEU A 123 6.14 -15.70 4.00
CA LEU A 123 5.27 -16.82 3.63
C LEU A 123 6.03 -17.90 2.85
N TRP A 124 7.00 -17.51 2.01
CA TRP A 124 7.84 -18.47 1.28
C TRP A 124 8.73 -19.28 2.22
N ASN A 125 9.19 -18.67 3.31
CA ASN A 125 10.01 -19.35 4.31
C ASN A 125 9.21 -20.35 5.16
N GLU A 126 7.93 -20.07 5.41
CA GLU A 126 7.06 -20.93 6.24
C GLU A 126 6.27 -21.99 5.44
N LEU A 127 5.73 -21.65 4.27
CA LEU A 127 4.78 -22.49 3.52
C LEU A 127 5.28 -22.98 2.15
N GLY A 128 6.47 -22.55 1.70
CA GLY A 128 7.00 -22.93 0.39
C GLY A 128 6.05 -22.56 -0.78
N PRO A 129 5.88 -23.40 -1.83
CA PRO A 129 5.07 -23.06 -3.00
C PRO A 129 3.56 -22.92 -2.73
N SER A 130 3.08 -23.25 -1.53
CA SER A 130 1.66 -23.21 -1.16
C SER A 130 1.05 -21.80 -1.21
N VAL A 131 1.89 -20.76 -1.09
CA VAL A 131 1.51 -19.34 -1.20
C VAL A 131 0.81 -19.02 -2.52
N LEU A 132 1.16 -19.73 -3.60
CA LEU A 132 0.58 -19.52 -4.94
C LEU A 132 -0.93 -19.79 -4.98
N ALA A 133 -1.40 -20.78 -4.21
CA ALA A 133 -2.83 -21.08 -4.10
C ALA A 133 -3.60 -19.93 -3.43
N GLY A 134 -3.02 -19.31 -2.39
CA GLY A 134 -3.61 -18.14 -1.72
C GLY A 134 -3.71 -16.92 -2.64
N VAL A 135 -2.67 -16.66 -3.42
CA VAL A 135 -2.67 -15.58 -4.42
C VAL A 135 -3.70 -15.84 -5.52
N ALA A 136 -3.87 -17.09 -5.97
CA ALA A 136 -4.88 -17.45 -6.96
C ALA A 136 -6.31 -17.18 -6.46
N VAL A 137 -6.62 -17.52 -5.21
CA VAL A 137 -7.91 -17.20 -4.58
C VAL A 137 -8.12 -15.69 -4.47
N MET A 138 -7.09 -14.93 -4.09
CA MET A 138 -7.16 -13.47 -4.05
C MET A 138 -7.48 -12.86 -5.43
N ILE A 139 -6.81 -13.34 -6.49
CA ILE A 139 -7.07 -12.88 -7.86
C ILE A 139 -8.50 -13.22 -8.28
N MET A 140 -9.03 -14.38 -7.89
CA MET A 140 -10.40 -14.79 -8.20
C MET A 140 -11.46 -13.92 -7.49
N LEU A 141 -11.14 -13.34 -6.34
CA LEU A 141 -12.05 -12.45 -5.59
C LEU A 141 -12.15 -11.04 -6.20
N ILE A 142 -11.14 -10.58 -6.95
CA ILE A 142 -11.16 -9.28 -7.64
C ILE A 142 -12.35 -9.14 -8.61
N PRO A 143 -12.59 -10.07 -9.57
CA PRO A 143 -13.73 -9.98 -10.48
C PRO A 143 -15.06 -10.15 -9.76
N VAL A 144 -15.12 -10.95 -8.69
CA VAL A 144 -16.33 -11.11 -7.87
C VAL A 144 -16.71 -9.79 -7.21
N ASN A 145 -15.74 -9.11 -6.59
CA ASN A 145 -15.94 -7.78 -6.01
C ASN A 145 -16.35 -6.75 -7.08
N GLY A 146 -15.75 -6.82 -8.27
CA GLY A 146 -16.13 -5.97 -9.42
C GLY A 146 -17.57 -6.17 -9.88
N TYR A 147 -18.03 -7.42 -9.96
CA TYR A 147 -19.41 -7.75 -10.33
C TYR A 147 -20.42 -7.20 -9.32
N ILE A 148 -20.16 -7.40 -8.02
CA ILE A 148 -21.01 -6.90 -6.94
C ILE A 148 -21.04 -5.36 -6.95
N ALA A 149 -19.88 -4.70 -7.12
CA ALA A 149 -19.80 -3.24 -7.18
C ALA A 149 -20.62 -2.66 -8.35
N ASN A 150 -20.63 -3.32 -9.51
CA ASN A 150 -21.44 -2.91 -10.65
C ASN A 150 -22.95 -3.00 -10.34
N LYS A 151 -23.39 -4.07 -9.67
CA LYS A 151 -24.79 -4.20 -9.22
C LYS A 151 -25.18 -3.11 -8.22
N VAL A 152 -24.32 -2.84 -7.23
CA VAL A 152 -24.54 -1.78 -6.23
C VAL A 152 -24.63 -0.41 -6.89
N LYS A 153 -23.79 -0.11 -7.89
CA LYS A 153 -23.86 1.15 -8.65
C LYS A 153 -25.20 1.28 -9.40
N THR A 154 -25.67 0.23 -10.06
CA THR A 154 -26.96 0.26 -10.77
C THR A 154 -28.13 0.52 -9.81
N LEU A 155 -28.12 -0.10 -8.63
CA LEU A 155 -29.14 0.12 -7.61
C LEU A 155 -29.12 1.55 -7.08
N ARG A 156 -27.95 2.08 -6.75
CA ARG A 156 -27.79 3.49 -6.31
C ARG A 156 -28.29 4.48 -7.37
N ILE A 157 -28.04 4.25 -8.66
CA ILE A 157 -28.52 5.12 -9.75
C ILE A 157 -30.06 5.06 -9.86
N LYS A 158 -30.66 3.88 -9.72
CA LYS A 158 -32.12 3.73 -9.73
C LYS A 158 -32.77 4.49 -8.57
N GLU A 159 -32.17 4.46 -7.39
CA GLU A 159 -32.66 5.22 -6.23
C GLU A 159 -32.54 6.73 -6.43
N MET A 160 -31.42 7.22 -6.97
CA MET A 160 -31.27 8.65 -7.27
C MET A 160 -32.31 9.13 -8.30
N LYS A 161 -32.58 8.34 -9.36
CA LYS A 161 -33.60 8.66 -10.37
C LYS A 161 -35.03 8.63 -9.83
N LYS A 162 -35.32 7.76 -8.86
CA LYS A 162 -36.66 7.72 -8.24
C LYS A 162 -36.89 8.95 -7.36
N LYS A 163 -35.88 9.38 -6.60
CA LYS A 163 -35.95 10.62 -5.78
C LYS A 163 -36.12 11.88 -6.64
N THR A 164 -35.53 11.95 -7.83
CA THR A 164 -35.70 13.10 -8.74
C THR A 164 -37.09 13.17 -9.38
N ASN A 165 -37.67 12.03 -9.79
CA ASN A 165 -38.97 12.00 -10.48
C ASN A 165 -40.19 12.12 -9.54
N VAL A 166 -40.04 11.81 -8.25
CA VAL A 166 -41.14 11.92 -7.27
C VAL A 166 -41.34 13.35 -6.77
N GLN A 167 -40.38 14.24 -7.02
CA GLN A 167 -40.43 15.66 -6.61
C GLN A 167 -40.77 16.60 -7.79
N SER A 168 -41.06 16.05 -8.98
CA SER A 168 -41.38 16.81 -10.22
C SER A 168 -42.88 16.97 -10.42
#